data_AF-A0A9D2CIP3-F1
#
_entry.id   AF-A0A9D2CIP3-F1
#
_cell.length_a   1.000
_cell.length_b   1.000
_cell.length_c   1.000
_cell.angle_alpha   90.00
_cell.angle_beta   90.00
_cell.angle_gamma   90.00
#
_symmetry.space_group_name_H-M   'P 1'
#
loop_
_entity.id
_entity.type
_entity.pdbx_description
1 polymer ?
#
loop_
_entity_poly.entity_id
_entity_poly.type
_entity_poly.pdbx_seq_one_letter_code
_entity_poly.pdbx_strand_id
1 'polypeptide(L)' 'MSLDKLDYVLALAEERNLTRAARKAFISQPTLTNYINRLEEQLGVKLFDRSVTPSKSPGPGRSTSNR' A
#
# COMPACT_ATOMS: atom_id res chain seq x y z
N MET A 1 -5.10 1.27 -23.60
CA MET A 1 -4.23 1.07 -22.44
C MET A 1 -2.83 1.53 -22.85
N SER A 2 -2.28 2.55 -22.20
CA SER A 2 -0.93 3.05 -22.45
C SER A 2 0.07 2.22 -21.64
N LEU A 3 1.21 1.85 -22.21
CA LEU A 3 2.24 0.99 -21.59
C LEU A 3 2.71 1.52 -20.23
N ASP A 4 2.67 2.84 -20.01
CA ASP A 4 3.05 3.52 -18.77
C ASP A 4 2.30 3.01 -17.52
N LYS A 5 1.10 2.45 -17.74
CA LYS A 5 0.23 1.95 -16.69
C LYS A 5 0.69 0.61 -16.10
N LEU A 6 1.42 -0.20 -16.86
CA LEU A 6 1.97 -1.47 -16.41
C LEU A 6 3.20 -1.26 -15.52
N ASP A 7 4.06 -0.30 -15.87
CA ASP A 7 5.24 0.06 -15.08
C ASP A 7 4.86 0.54 -13.67
N TYR A 8 3.72 1.21 -13.52
CA TYR A 8 3.22 1.65 -12.22
C TYR A 8 2.86 0.48 -11.30
N VAL A 9 2.24 -0.56 -11.85
CA VAL A 9 1.87 -1.77 -11.09
C VAL A 9 3.12 -2.57 -10.76
N LEU A 10 4.06 -2.69 -11.71
CA LEU A 10 5.32 -3.39 -11.50
C LEU A 10 6.17 -2.71 -10.42
N ALA A 11 6.36 -1.39 -10.52
CA ALA A 11 7.08 -0.62 -9.51
C ALA A 11 6.45 -0.75 -8.12
N LEU A 12 5.12 -0.82 -8.04
CA LEU A 12 4.42 -1.02 -6.77
C LEU A 12 4.55 -2.44 -6.22
N ALA A 13 4.53 -3.45 -7.10
CA ALA A 13 4.76 -4.85 -6.72
C ALA A 13 6.18 -5.06 -6.18
N GLU A 14 7.18 -4.41 -6.78
CA GLU A 14 8.57 -4.48 -6.36
C GLU A 14 8.84 -3.73 -5.05
N GLU A 15 8.37 -2.48 -4.94
CA GLU A 15 8.68 -1.64 -3.77
C GLU A 15 7.80 -1.93 -2.56
N ARG A 16 6.61 -2.53 -2.77
CA ARG A 16 5.55 -2.72 -1.75
C ARG A 16 5.23 -1.46 -0.95
N ASN A 17 5.51 -0.29 -1.53
CA ASN A 17 5.36 1.00 -0.90
C ASN A 17 5.01 2.04 -1.97
N LEU A 18 3.83 2.66 -1.84
CA LEU A 18 3.31 3.65 -2.80
C LEU A 18 4.25 4.84 -3.01
N THR A 19 4.91 5.31 -1.95
CA THR A 19 5.82 6.46 -2.02
C THR A 19 7.09 6.12 -2.80
N ARG A 20 7.67 4.94 -2.57
CA ARG A 20 8.88 4.49 -3.28
C ARG A 20 8.56 4.12 -4.73
N ALA A 21 7.45 3.43 -4.95
CA ALA A 21 6.97 3.07 -6.28
C ALA A 21 6.71 4.30 -7.16
N ALA A 22 6.08 5.34 -6.60
CA ALA A 22 5.84 6.59 -7.32
C ALA A 22 7.15 7.27 -7.75
N ARG A 23 8.15 7.31 -6.85
CA ARG A 23 9.49 7.84 -7.18
C ARG A 23 10.17 7.03 -8.30
N LYS A 24 10.09 5.70 -8.24
CA LYS A 24 10.68 4.79 -9.23
C LYS A 24 10.01 4.92 -10.60
N ALA A 25 8.70 5.11 -10.60
CA ALA A 25 7.90 5.37 -11.79
C ALA A 25 7.96 6.83 -12.27
N PHE A 26 8.79 7.69 -11.66
CA PHE A 26 8.92 9.13 -11.97
C PHE A 26 7.59 9.90 -11.96
N ILE A 27 6.66 9.50 -11.09
CA ILE A 27 5.35 10.15 -10.92
C ILE A 27 5.13 10.59 -9.48
N SER A 28 4.10 11.40 -9.29
CA SER A 28 3.65 11.77 -7.95
C SER A 28 2.94 10.60 -7.26
N GLN A 29 3.10 10.49 -5.94
CA GLN A 29 2.35 9.55 -5.11
C GLN A 29 0.81 9.67 -5.27
N PRO A 30 0.20 10.87 -5.30
CA PRO A 30 -1.24 10.97 -5.53
C PRO A 30 -1.66 10.47 -6.90
N THR A 31 -0.84 10.63 -7.94
CA THR A 31 -1.07 10.04 -9.27
C THR A 31 -1.13 8.50 -9.18
N LEU A 32 -0.13 7.89 -8.54
CA LEU A 32 -0.08 6.44 -8.39
C LEU A 32 -1.26 5.92 -7.54
N THR A 33 -1.57 6.59 -6.44
CA THR A 33 -2.69 6.23 -5.56
C THR A 33 -4.02 6.25 -6.31
N ASN A 34 -4.28 7.29 -7.11
CA ASN A 34 -5.52 7.41 -7.86
C ASN A 34 -5.61 6.37 -8.98
N TYR A 35 -4.49 6.05 -9.62
CA TYR A 35 -4.41 4.99 -10.60
C TYR A 35 -4.74 3.61 -9.99
N ILE A 36 -4.14 3.28 -8.85
CA ILE A 36 -4.39 2.02 -8.14
C ILE A 36 -5.82 1.93 -7.62
N ASN A 37 -6.37 3.03 -7.05
CA ASN A 37 -7.79 3.10 -6.66
C ASN A 37 -8.72 2.69 -7.80
N ARG A 38 -8.53 3.30 -8.98
CA ARG A 38 -9.35 3.02 -10.15
C ARG A 38 -9.16 1.58 -10.64
N LEU A 39 -7.93 1.06 -10.58
CA LEU A 39 -7.64 -0.32 -10.95
C LEU A 39 -8.33 -1.31 -10.01
N GLU A 40 -8.26 -1.06 -8.70
CA GLU A 40 -8.92 -1.87 -7.66
C GLU A 40 -10.45 -1.82 -7.80
N GLU A 41 -11.01 -0.65 -8.10
CA GLU A 41 -12.44 -0.45 -8.36
C GLU A 41 -12.90 -1.20 -9.62
N GLN A 42 -12.12 -1.14 -10.70
CA GLN A 42 -12.42 -1.86 -11.95
C GLN A 42 -12.34 -3.37 -11.80
N LEU A 43 -11.40 -3.86 -10.99
CA LEU A 43 -11.25 -5.29 -10.72
C LEU A 43 -12.21 -5.80 -9.63
N GLY A 44 -12.79 -4.89 -8.83
CA GLY A 44 -13.59 -5.25 -7.66
C GLY A 44 -12.78 -5.90 -6.54
N VAL A 45 -11.45 -5.75 -6.54
CA VAL A 45 -10.55 -6.35 -5.55
C VAL A 45 -9.56 -5.32 -5.02
N LYS A 46 -9.22 -5.43 -3.73
CA LYS A 46 -8.10 -4.67 -3.15
C LYS A 46 -6.80 -5.41 -3.42
N LEU A 47 -5.91 -4.80 -4.20
CA LEU A 47 -4.60 -5.36 -4.54
C LEU A 47 -3.54 -4.97 -3.50
N PHE A 48 -3.71 -3.82 -2.83
CA PHE A 48 -2.72 -3.29 -1.90
C PHE A 48 -3.35 -2.84 -0.58
N ASP A 49 -2.82 -3.35 0.52
CA ASP A 49 -3.25 -2.95 1.86
C ASP A 49 -2.59 -1.62 2.24
N ARG A 50 -3.37 -0.54 2.26
CA ARG A 50 -2.92 0.81 2.62
C ARG A 50 -2.98 1.06 4.12
N SER A 51 -3.29 0.04 4.90
CA SER A 51 -3.14 0.12 6.34
C SER A 51 -1.66 0.30 6.66
N VAL A 52 -1.26 1.56 6.79
CA VAL A 52 -0.07 1.94 7.55
C VAL A 52 -0.39 1.52 8.98
N THR A 53 -0.21 0.24 9.29
CA THR A 53 -0.16 -0.21 10.67
C THR A 53 1.27 0.04 11.12
N PRO A 54 1.53 1.03 12.00
CA PRO A 54 2.58 0.78 12.96
C PRO A 54 2.12 -0.45 13.74
N SER A 55 2.66 -1.62 13.42
CA SER A 55 2.60 -2.76 14.33
C SER A 55 3.48 -2.42 15.54
N LYS A 56 3.01 -1.48 16.37
CA LYS A 56 3.39 -1.49 17.78
C LYS A 56 2.48 -2.55 18.37
N SER A 57 2.96 -3.79 18.40
CA SER A 57 2.34 -4.88 19.13
C SER A 57 1.89 -4.35 20.50
N PRO A 58 0.64 -4.55 20.94
CA PRO A 58 0.33 -4.37 22.34
C PRO A 58 1.15 -5.43 23.08
N GLY A 59 2.18 -4.99 23.80
CA GLY A 59 2.91 -5.89 24.68
C GLY A 59 1.92 -6.49 25.68
N PRO A 60 1.87 -7.83 25.85
CA PRO A 60 1.06 -8.42 26.89
C PRO A 60 1.72 -8.14 28.24
N GLY A 61 1.32 -7.05 28.89
CA GLY A 61 1.61 -6.80 30.29
C GLY A 61 0.85 -7.79 31.15
N ARG A 62 1.47 -8.94 31.41
CA ARG A 62 1.07 -9.91 32.44
C ARG A 62 0.99 -9.25 33.82
N SER A 63 -0.02 -9.62 34.59
CA SER A 63 -0.02 -10.02 36.02
C SER A 63 -1.36 -9.60 36.65
N THR A 64 -2.37 -10.48 36.69
CA THR A 64 -2.72 -11.36 37.83
C THR A 64 -3.03 -10.64 39.14
N SER A 65 -4.23 -10.95 39.66
CA SER A 65 -4.58 -11.07 41.08
C SER A 65 -4.94 -9.80 41.86
N ASN A 66 -6.25 -9.61 42.00
CA ASN A 66 -6.99 -9.61 43.26
C ASN A 66 -6.25 -9.09 44.51
N ARG A 67 -6.64 -7.90 44.99
CA ARG A 67 -6.84 -7.61 46.41
C ARG A 67 -7.84 -6.47 46.60
#